data_AF-A0A535RFF0-F1
#
_entry.id   AF-A0A535RFF0-F1
#
_cell.length_a   1.000
_cell.length_b   1.000
_cell.length_c   1.000
_cell.angle_alpha   90.00
_cell.angle_beta   90.00
_cell.angle_gamma   90.00
#
_symmetry.space_group_name_H-M   'P 1'
#
loop_
_entity.id
_entity.type
_entity.pdbx_description
1 polymer ?
#
loop_
_entity_poly.entity_id
_entity_poly.type
_entity_poly.pdbx_seq_one_letter_code
_entity_poly.pdbx_strand_id
1 'polypeptide(L)'
;MNLVEAYRVMALARRLDERMWRLARAGRAHFAVPCAGHEAIGAGYALALRPGFDFIAPHYRDLSAMLALGMAPEEALLSFFGKADDPNSAGRQPYAHWSSSRLRVLPQQGPQPNHVSHAVGAAWGSRLLGEGSVTWVAFGDGGAQKGEVHEAMNFAAIHRLPVVFCIEDNR
;
A
#
# COMPACT_ATOMS: atom_id res chain seq x y z
N MET A 1 -15.85 0.41 12.28
CA MET A 1 -15.41 -0.63 11.33
C MET A 1 -16.48 -1.72 11.24
N ASN A 2 -16.99 -2.00 10.04
CA ASN A 2 -17.97 -3.07 9.80
C ASN A 2 -17.23 -4.39 9.50
N LEU A 3 -17.41 -5.42 10.34
CA LEU A 3 -16.71 -6.70 10.18
C LEU A 3 -17.13 -7.47 8.92
N VAL A 4 -18.38 -7.30 8.46
CA VAL A 4 -18.85 -7.92 7.21
C VAL A 4 -18.14 -7.32 6.00
N GLU A 5 -17.91 -6.00 6.03
CA GLU A 5 -17.16 -5.29 5.00
C GLU A 5 -15.69 -5.70 5.00
N ALA A 6 -15.04 -5.72 6.17
CA ALA A 6 -13.67 -6.19 6.30
C ALA A 6 -13.51 -7.62 5.76
N TYR A 7 -14.41 -8.53 6.14
CA TYR A 7 -14.41 -9.90 5.63
C TYR A 7 -14.58 -9.96 4.10
N ARG A 8 -15.50 -9.15 3.55
CA ARG A 8 -15.74 -9.09 2.10
C ARG A 8 -14.49 -8.64 1.35
N VAL A 9 -13.80 -7.61 1.81
CA VAL A 9 -12.57 -7.12 1.19
C VAL A 9 -11.46 -8.16 1.30
N MET A 10 -11.26 -8.78 2.46
CA MET A 10 -10.26 -9.83 2.65
C MET A 10 -10.51 -11.03 1.72
N ALA A 11 -11.77 -11.48 1.62
CA ALA A 11 -12.16 -12.58 0.75
C ALA A 11 -11.95 -12.22 -0.73
N LEU A 12 -12.30 -11.01 -1.15
CA LEU A 12 -12.08 -10.53 -2.51
C LEU A 12 -10.59 -10.47 -2.86
N ALA A 13 -9.77 -9.90 -1.97
CA ALA A 13 -8.32 -9.83 -2.14
C ALA A 13 -7.73 -11.24 -2.33
N ARG A 14 -8.07 -12.19 -1.44
CA ARG A 14 -7.62 -13.58 -1.53
C ARG A 14 -8.00 -14.23 -2.86
N ARG A 15 -9.24 -14.03 -3.33
CA ARG A 15 -9.71 -14.64 -4.58
C ARG A 15 -9.04 -14.06 -5.82
N LEU A 16 -8.82 -12.74 -5.85
CA LEU A 16 -8.06 -12.09 -6.90
C LEU A 16 -6.62 -12.59 -6.90
N ASP A 17 -5.98 -12.63 -5.73
CA ASP A 17 -4.60 -13.07 -5.54
C ASP A 17 -4.38 -14.49 -6.05
N GLU A 18 -5.22 -15.44 -5.63
CA GLU A 18 -5.17 -16.83 -6.10
C GLU A 18 -5.35 -16.94 -7.63
N ARG A 19 -6.15 -16.05 -8.24
CA ARG A 19 -6.35 -16.06 -9.69
C ARG A 19 -5.14 -15.48 -10.42
N MET A 20 -4.62 -14.34 -9.97
CA MET A 20 -3.43 -13.70 -10.53
C MET A 20 -2.21 -14.61 -10.42
N TRP A 21 -2.03 -15.27 -9.28
CA TRP A 21 -0.97 -16.26 -9.08
C TRP A 21 -1.02 -17.40 -10.10
N ARG A 22 -2.20 -18.00 -10.31
CA ARG A 22 -2.38 -19.07 -11.33
C ARG A 22 -2.09 -18.57 -12.74
N LEU A 23 -2.49 -17.35 -13.08
CA LEU A 23 -2.27 -16.75 -14.39
C LEU A 23 -0.77 -16.47 -14.64
N ALA A 24 -0.07 -15.91 -13.66
CA ALA A 24 1.37 -15.68 -13.75
C ALA A 24 2.13 -17.00 -13.93
N ARG A 25 1.77 -18.04 -13.16
CA ARG A 25 2.33 -19.40 -13.30
C ARG A 25 2.07 -20.04 -14.66
N ALA A 26 1.00 -19.63 -15.35
CA ALA A 26 0.67 -20.07 -16.70
C ALA A 26 1.31 -19.18 -17.79
N GLY A 27 2.21 -18.26 -17.43
CA GLY A 27 2.86 -17.33 -18.36
C GLY A 27 1.93 -16.27 -18.96
N ARG A 28 0.77 -16.04 -18.34
CA ARG A 28 -0.24 -15.06 -18.82
C ARG A 28 -0.02 -13.65 -18.30
N ALA A 29 0.89 -13.48 -17.34
CA ALA A 29 1.34 -12.18 -16.84
C ALA A 29 2.81 -12.28 -16.45
N HIS A 30 3.49 -11.12 -16.40
CA HIS A 30 4.93 -11.08 -16.20
C HIS A 30 5.35 -11.26 -14.72
N PHE A 31 4.56 -10.73 -13.79
CA PHE A 31 4.94 -10.62 -12.39
C PHE A 31 3.70 -10.72 -11.49
N ALA A 32 3.79 -11.42 -10.36
CA ALA A 32 2.73 -11.54 -9.38
C ALA A 32 3.32 -11.46 -7.98
N VAL A 33 2.62 -10.78 -7.07
CA VAL A 33 3.04 -10.65 -5.68
C VAL A 33 1.89 -11.08 -4.77
N PRO A 34 2.01 -12.26 -4.13
CA PRO A 34 0.94 -12.77 -3.27
C PRO A 34 0.67 -11.89 -2.05
N CYS A 35 -0.59 -11.55 -1.81
CA CYS A 35 -1.05 -10.92 -0.57
C CYS A 35 -1.43 -11.94 0.52
N ALA A 36 -1.31 -13.23 0.21
CA ALA A 36 -1.69 -14.31 1.10
C ALA A 36 -1.10 -14.17 2.53
N GLY A 37 -1.96 -14.00 3.53
CA GLY A 37 -1.61 -13.87 4.94
C GLY A 37 -1.59 -12.43 5.44
N HIS A 38 -1.60 -11.46 4.53
CA HIS A 38 -1.54 -10.03 4.84
C HIS A 38 -2.91 -9.34 4.75
N GLU A 39 -3.98 -10.07 4.39
CA GLU A 39 -5.27 -9.47 4.06
C GLU A 39 -5.87 -8.68 5.21
N ALA A 40 -5.78 -9.22 6.43
CA ALA A 40 -6.36 -8.64 7.63
C ALA A 40 -5.68 -7.34 8.04
N ILE A 41 -4.34 -7.27 7.89
CA ILE A 41 -3.57 -6.06 8.20
C ILE A 41 -4.01 -4.96 7.24
N GLY A 42 -3.94 -5.23 5.93
CA GLY A 42 -4.34 -4.29 4.89
C GLY A 42 -5.78 -3.80 5.01
N ALA A 43 -6.73 -4.71 5.21
CA ALA A 43 -8.14 -4.34 5.38
C ALA A 43 -8.38 -3.57 6.68
N GLY A 44 -7.70 -3.95 7.77
CA GLY A 44 -7.87 -3.35 9.09
C GLY A 44 -7.48 -1.87 9.09
N TYR A 45 -6.30 -1.53 8.58
CA TYR A 45 -5.87 -0.14 8.57
C TYR A 45 -6.62 0.69 7.52
N ALA A 46 -6.82 0.15 6.32
CA ALA A 46 -7.45 0.91 5.24
C ALA A 46 -8.88 1.33 5.55
N LEU A 47 -9.65 0.47 6.24
CA LEU A 47 -11.02 0.80 6.68
C LEU A 47 -11.06 1.78 7.86
N ALA A 48 -9.93 2.06 8.52
CA ALA A 48 -9.81 3.05 9.58
C ALA A 48 -9.34 4.42 9.06
N LEU A 49 -8.78 4.49 7.85
CA LEU A 49 -8.30 5.70 7.21
C LEU A 49 -9.40 6.41 6.41
N ARG A 50 -9.17 7.68 6.06
CA ARG A 50 -10.03 8.48 5.18
C ARG A 50 -9.43 8.53 3.78
N PRO A 51 -9.95 7.74 2.81
CA PRO A 51 -9.42 7.72 1.45
C PRO A 51 -9.44 9.11 0.81
N GLY A 52 -8.36 9.49 0.13
CA GLY A 52 -8.22 10.80 -0.50
C GLY A 52 -7.94 11.96 0.47
N PHE A 53 -7.86 11.70 1.77
CA PHE A 53 -7.48 12.68 2.80
C PHE A 53 -6.23 12.26 3.57
N ASP A 54 -6.22 11.06 4.14
CA ASP A 54 -5.03 10.49 4.77
C ASP A 54 -4.04 9.99 3.70
N PHE A 55 -2.74 10.12 3.95
CA PHE A 55 -1.72 9.60 3.05
C PHE A 55 -1.42 8.14 3.37
N ILE A 56 -1.28 7.31 2.33
CA ILE A 56 -0.95 5.89 2.50
C ILE A 56 0.31 5.57 1.70
N ALA A 57 1.27 4.94 2.36
CA ALA A 57 2.43 4.31 1.75
C ALA A 57 2.35 2.80 2.05
N PRO A 58 1.62 2.03 1.22
CA PRO A 58 1.27 0.65 1.51
C PRO A 58 2.47 -0.28 1.34
N HIS A 59 2.42 -1.47 1.95
CA HIS A 59 3.31 -2.55 1.61
C HIS A 59 2.95 -3.08 0.20
N TYR A 60 3.93 -3.50 -0.59
CA TYR A 60 3.65 -4.18 -1.87
C TYR A 60 2.67 -5.37 -1.73
N ARG A 61 2.49 -5.97 -0.54
CA ARG A 61 1.53 -7.07 -0.31
C ARG A 61 0.10 -6.59 -0.01
N ASP A 62 -0.14 -5.29 0.10
CA ASP A 62 -1.40 -4.72 0.57
C ASP A 62 -2.50 -4.61 -0.49
N LEU A 63 -2.76 -5.68 -1.25
CA LEU A 63 -3.91 -5.70 -2.17
C LEU A 63 -5.23 -5.45 -1.43
N SER A 64 -5.42 -6.01 -0.23
CA SER A 64 -6.64 -5.77 0.56
C SER A 64 -6.80 -4.31 0.97
N ALA A 65 -5.69 -3.61 1.27
CA ALA A 65 -5.75 -2.19 1.62
C ALA A 65 -6.19 -1.36 0.42
N MET A 66 -5.61 -1.62 -0.76
CA MET A 66 -5.96 -0.90 -1.98
C MET A 66 -7.44 -1.08 -2.32
N LEU A 67 -7.96 -2.30 -2.21
CA LEU A 67 -9.38 -2.59 -2.41
C LEU A 67 -10.27 -1.89 -1.36
N ALA A 68 -9.87 -1.90 -0.09
CA ALA A 68 -10.60 -1.19 0.98
C ALA A 68 -10.61 0.33 0.80
N LEU A 69 -9.53 0.91 0.26
CA LEU A 69 -9.45 2.34 -0.05
C LEU A 69 -10.31 2.75 -1.26
N GLY A 70 -10.85 1.79 -2.02
CA GLY A 70 -11.69 2.04 -3.18
C GLY A 70 -10.96 1.97 -4.53
N MET A 71 -9.85 1.22 -4.61
CA MET A 71 -9.36 0.70 -5.89
C MET A 71 -10.29 -0.42 -6.37
N ALA A 72 -10.72 -0.36 -7.62
CA ALA A 72 -11.54 -1.41 -8.19
C ALA A 72 -10.69 -2.68 -8.47
N PRO A 73 -11.26 -3.89 -8.34
CA PRO A 73 -10.60 -5.13 -8.75
C PRO A 73 -10.05 -5.09 -10.18
N GLU A 74 -10.76 -4.43 -11.08
CA GLU A 74 -10.34 -4.24 -12.47
C GLU A 74 -9.06 -3.38 -12.56
N GLU A 75 -8.97 -2.29 -11.79
CA GLU A 75 -7.77 -1.44 -11.74
C GLU A 75 -6.53 -2.25 -11.29
N ALA A 76 -6.69 -3.13 -10.30
CA ALA A 76 -5.63 -4.04 -9.88
C ALA A 76 -5.22 -5.03 -10.99
N LEU A 77 -6.18 -5.52 -11.78
CA LEU A 77 -5.92 -6.41 -12.92
C LEU A 77 -5.26 -5.66 -14.09
N LEU A 78 -5.63 -4.39 -14.35
CA LEU A 78 -4.98 -3.55 -15.35
C LEU A 78 -3.49 -3.37 -15.01
N SER A 79 -3.17 -3.10 -13.74
CA SER A 79 -1.79 -3.09 -13.24
C SER A 79 -1.10 -4.45 -13.43
N PHE A 80 -1.78 -5.54 -13.04
CA PHE A 80 -1.24 -6.90 -13.17
C PHE A 80 -0.87 -7.30 -14.61
N PHE A 81 -1.66 -6.86 -15.59
CA PHE A 81 -1.42 -7.12 -17.00
C PHE A 81 -0.62 -6.02 -17.72
N GLY A 82 -0.15 -4.99 -17.02
CA GLY A 82 0.61 -3.89 -17.60
C GLY A 82 -0.15 -3.11 -18.67
N LYS A 83 -1.45 -2.85 -18.44
CA LYS A 83 -2.31 -2.16 -19.41
C LYS A 83 -2.14 -0.64 -19.34
N ALA A 84 -2.35 0.04 -20.47
CA ALA A 84 -2.26 1.49 -20.56
C ALA A 84 -3.26 2.21 -19.64
N ASP A 85 -4.42 1.59 -19.40
CA ASP A 85 -5.47 2.13 -18.53
C ASP A 85 -5.21 1.86 -17.03
N ASP A 86 -4.09 1.23 -16.67
CA ASP A 86 -3.68 1.08 -15.27
C ASP A 86 -3.56 2.46 -14.59
N PRO A 87 -4.40 2.76 -13.58
CA PRO A 87 -4.38 4.07 -12.93
C PRO A 87 -3.14 4.29 -12.06
N ASN A 88 -2.37 3.24 -11.74
CA ASN A 88 -1.16 3.36 -10.91
C ASN A 88 0.01 3.92 -11.71
N SER A 89 0.18 3.48 -12.96
CA SER A 89 1.40 3.79 -13.72
C SER A 89 1.22 3.90 -15.23
N ALA A 90 0.02 3.62 -15.76
CA ALA A 90 -0.25 3.34 -17.17
C ALA A 90 0.59 2.17 -17.72
N GLY A 91 0.75 1.11 -16.93
CA GLY A 91 1.48 -0.10 -17.30
C GLY A 91 3.00 0.04 -17.33
N ARG A 92 3.55 1.11 -16.74
CA ARG A 92 4.99 1.40 -16.72
C ARG A 92 5.72 0.74 -15.55
N GLN A 93 4.99 0.39 -14.50
CA GLN A 93 5.53 -0.26 -13.31
C GLN A 93 5.09 -1.73 -13.24
N PRO A 94 5.90 -2.61 -12.64
CA PRO A 94 5.48 -3.95 -12.27
C PRO A 94 4.21 -3.94 -11.39
N TYR A 95 3.47 -5.05 -11.43
CA TYR A 95 2.36 -5.29 -10.50
C TYR A 95 2.78 -5.07 -9.04
N ALA A 96 1.86 -4.56 -8.23
CA ALA A 96 2.04 -4.24 -6.82
C ALA A 96 2.99 -3.07 -6.51
N HIS A 97 3.26 -2.21 -7.51
CA HIS A 97 3.80 -0.87 -7.27
C HIS A 97 2.63 0.12 -7.22
N TRP A 98 1.97 0.18 -6.07
CA TRP A 98 0.74 0.95 -5.90
C TRP A 98 0.98 2.46 -6.01
N SER A 99 0.04 3.17 -6.64
CA SER A 99 -0.01 4.64 -6.63
C SER A 99 -1.41 5.14 -6.94
N SER A 100 -1.82 6.25 -6.31
CA SER A 100 -3.08 6.90 -6.64
C SER A 100 -3.14 8.30 -6.07
N SER A 101 -3.20 9.32 -6.92
CA SER A 101 -3.45 10.70 -6.48
C SER A 101 -4.84 10.85 -5.87
N ARG A 102 -5.86 10.21 -6.47
CA ARG A 102 -7.26 10.20 -6.00
C ARG A 102 -7.38 9.66 -4.57
N LEU A 103 -6.63 8.61 -4.25
CA LEU A 103 -6.68 7.95 -2.94
C LEU A 103 -5.58 8.42 -1.99
N ARG A 104 -4.73 9.38 -2.39
CA ARG A 104 -3.51 9.81 -1.67
C ARG A 104 -2.56 8.64 -1.32
N VAL A 105 -2.44 7.68 -2.24
CA VAL A 105 -1.48 6.58 -2.16
C VAL A 105 -0.17 7.02 -2.80
N LEU A 106 0.89 7.07 -2.00
CA LEU A 106 2.23 7.46 -2.44
C LEU A 106 2.80 6.42 -3.41
N PRO A 107 3.46 6.85 -4.50
CA PRO A 107 4.04 5.91 -5.47
C PRO A 107 5.07 4.99 -4.84
N GLN A 108 4.79 3.69 -4.86
CA GLN A 108 5.71 2.66 -4.38
C GLN A 108 6.88 2.46 -5.35
N GLN A 109 8.05 2.16 -4.79
CA GLN A 109 9.29 1.90 -5.52
C GLN A 109 9.71 0.45 -5.31
N GLY A 110 10.44 -0.12 -6.28
CA GLY A 110 10.95 -1.50 -6.17
C GLY A 110 11.92 -1.72 -5.00
N PRO A 111 12.92 -0.84 -4.79
CA PRO A 111 13.78 -0.91 -3.61
C PRO A 111 12.99 -0.65 -2.32
N GLN A 112 12.92 -1.65 -1.47
CA GLN A 112 12.23 -1.57 -0.19
C GLN A 112 13.21 -1.25 0.95
N PRO A 113 12.83 -0.39 1.91
CA PRO A 113 11.54 0.30 2.07
C PRO A 113 11.62 1.80 1.76
N ASN A 114 12.09 2.19 0.57
CA ASN A 114 12.40 3.60 0.25
C ASN A 114 11.19 4.56 0.32
N HIS A 115 9.96 4.04 0.31
CA HIS A 115 8.75 4.85 0.46
C HIS A 115 8.58 5.45 1.87
N VAL A 116 9.28 4.93 2.88
CA VAL A 116 9.11 5.34 4.28
C VAL A 116 9.53 6.79 4.49
N SER A 117 10.68 7.20 3.93
CA SER A 117 11.17 8.59 4.02
C SER A 117 10.24 9.57 3.29
N HIS A 118 9.76 9.19 2.10
CA HIS A 118 8.78 9.98 1.34
C HIS A 118 7.47 10.17 2.11
N ALA A 119 7.00 9.13 2.79
CA ALA A 119 5.78 9.20 3.60
C ALA A 119 5.94 10.15 4.80
N VAL A 120 7.09 10.11 5.47
CA VAL A 120 7.44 11.07 6.52
C VAL A 120 7.50 12.50 5.97
N GLY A 121 8.04 12.69 4.76
CA GLY A 121 8.00 13.96 4.04
C GLY A 121 6.57 14.46 3.76
N ALA A 122 5.67 13.57 3.33
CA ALA A 122 4.25 13.90 3.11
C ALA A 122 3.54 14.30 4.42
N ALA A 123 3.84 13.62 5.52
CA ALA A 123 3.32 13.97 6.84
C ALA A 123 3.82 15.34 7.32
N TRP A 124 5.10 15.65 7.05
CA TRP A 124 5.65 16.96 7.32
C TRP A 124 4.97 18.05 6.49
N GLY A 125 4.81 17.82 5.19
CA GLY A 125 4.11 18.75 4.30
C GLY A 125 2.69 19.03 4.81
N SER A 126 1.96 17.98 5.18
CA SER A 126 0.63 18.10 5.79
C SER A 126 0.65 18.96 7.05
N ARG A 127 1.62 18.75 7.96
CA ARG A 127 1.79 19.56 9.17
C ARG A 127 2.09 21.04 8.85
N LEU A 128 2.96 21.33 7.88
CA LEU A 128 3.26 22.71 7.48
C LEU A 128 2.05 23.43 6.89
N LEU A 129 1.22 22.70 6.15
CA LEU A 129 -0.01 23.21 5.54
C LEU A 129 -1.18 23.30 6.54
N GLY A 130 -0.99 22.85 7.79
CA GLY A 130 -2.06 22.77 8.78
C GLY A 130 -3.14 21.73 8.44
N GLU A 131 -2.82 20.75 7.59
CA GLU A 131 -3.71 19.63 7.28
C GLU A 131 -3.81 18.68 8.49
N GLY A 132 -5.02 18.18 8.76
CA GLY A 132 -5.30 17.21 9.82
C GLY A 132 -5.18 15.75 9.36
N SER A 133 -4.42 15.48 8.30
CA SER A 133 -4.21 14.13 7.76
C SER A 133 -3.22 13.34 8.60
N VAL A 134 -3.42 12.03 8.64
CA VAL A 134 -2.43 11.07 9.16
C VAL A 134 -1.76 10.40 7.97
N THR A 135 -0.48 10.08 8.11
CA THR A 135 0.23 9.26 7.13
C THR A 135 0.43 7.84 7.65
N TRP A 136 -0.12 6.86 6.95
CA TRP A 136 0.09 5.44 7.22
C TRP A 136 1.24 4.90 6.37
N VAL A 137 2.15 4.16 6.97
CA VAL A 137 3.32 3.58 6.31
C VAL A 137 3.44 2.11 6.66
N ALA A 138 3.32 1.23 5.68
CA ALA A 138 3.42 -0.22 5.85
C ALA A 138 4.65 -0.78 5.13
N PHE A 139 5.39 -1.67 5.80
CA PHE A 139 6.56 -2.37 5.26
C PHE A 139 6.88 -3.62 6.10
N GLY A 140 7.60 -4.58 5.51
CA GLY A 140 7.97 -5.81 6.21
C GLY A 140 9.14 -5.66 7.19
N ASP A 141 9.34 -6.68 8.04
CA ASP A 141 10.46 -6.83 8.98
C ASP A 141 11.85 -6.64 8.33
N GLY A 142 12.07 -7.17 7.12
CA GLY A 142 13.33 -6.99 6.40
C GLY A 142 13.58 -5.54 5.97
N GLY A 143 12.51 -4.76 5.80
CA GLY A 143 12.57 -3.32 5.58
C GLY A 143 12.96 -2.57 6.85
N ALA A 144 12.44 -2.99 8.01
CA ALA A 144 12.72 -2.36 9.31
C ALA A 144 14.22 -2.32 9.67
N GLN A 145 15.03 -3.19 9.07
CA GLN A 145 16.47 -3.26 9.27
C GLN A 145 17.27 -2.25 8.43
N LYS A 146 16.62 -1.46 7.57
CA LYS A 146 17.32 -0.48 6.71
C LYS A 146 17.50 0.85 7.43
N GLY A 147 18.65 1.49 7.20
CA GLY A 147 19.00 2.79 7.79
C GLY A 147 17.97 3.89 7.50
N GLU A 148 17.36 3.85 6.31
CA GLU A 148 16.31 4.79 5.92
C GLU A 148 15.08 4.76 6.86
N VAL A 149 14.72 3.58 7.38
CA VAL A 149 13.61 3.47 8.36
C VAL A 149 13.99 4.14 9.67
N HIS A 150 15.22 3.93 10.14
CA HIS A 150 15.73 4.59 11.34
C HIS A 150 15.73 6.11 11.18
N GLU A 151 16.24 6.62 10.05
CA GLU A 151 16.26 8.06 9.75
C GLU A 151 14.84 8.65 9.71
N ALA A 152 13.92 7.98 9.01
CA ALA A 152 12.54 8.42 8.87
C ALA A 152 11.77 8.43 10.22
N MET A 153 11.92 7.38 11.04
CA MET A 153 11.31 7.33 12.38
C MET A 153 11.87 8.40 13.30
N ASN A 154 13.19 8.60 13.29
CA ASN A 154 13.83 9.64 14.09
C ASN A 154 13.34 11.04 13.69
N PHE A 155 13.26 11.32 12.40
CA PHE A 155 12.76 12.59 11.88
C PHE A 155 11.28 12.81 12.24
N ALA A 156 10.43 11.79 12.08
CA ALA A 156 9.04 11.86 12.49
C ALA A 156 8.88 12.15 14.00
N ALA A 157 9.72 11.54 14.84
CA ALA A 157 9.69 11.71 16.28
C ALA A 157 10.11 13.12 16.72
N ILE A 158 11.25 13.63 16.23
CA ILE A 158 11.76 14.98 16.56
C ILE A 158 10.73 16.04 16.22
N HIS A 159 10.01 15.86 15.11
CA HIS A 159 9.06 16.85 14.61
C HIS A 159 7.60 16.58 14.97
N ARG A 160 7.36 15.52 15.78
CA ARG A 160 6.02 15.11 16.25
C ARG A 160 5.01 15.03 15.11
N LEU A 161 5.40 14.33 14.04
CA LEU A 161 4.58 14.18 12.85
C LEU A 161 3.47 13.14 13.06
N PRO A 162 2.29 13.32 12.44
CA PRO A 162 1.19 12.36 12.51
C PRO A 162 1.44 11.16 11.58
N VAL A 163 2.38 10.28 11.95
CA VAL A 163 2.77 9.10 11.16
C VAL A 163 2.52 7.82 11.96
N VAL A 164 1.95 6.82 11.32
CA VAL A 164 1.85 5.46 11.84
C VAL A 164 2.74 4.54 11.02
N PHE A 165 3.73 3.94 11.68
CA PHE A 165 4.59 2.91 11.08
C PHE A 165 4.02 1.53 11.42
N CYS A 166 3.56 0.81 10.40
CA CYS A 166 3.10 -0.57 10.49
C CYS A 166 4.18 -1.50 9.95
N ILE A 167 4.79 -2.26 10.85
CA ILE A 167 5.79 -3.27 10.51
C ILE A 167 5.06 -4.61 10.41
N GLU A 168 5.08 -5.19 9.22
CA GLU A 168 4.47 -6.49 8.94
C GLU A 168 5.51 -7.59 9.10
N ASP A 169 5.62 -8.11 10.33
CA ASP A 169 6.52 -9.22 10.67
C ASP A 169 5.83 -10.57 10.42
N ASN A 170 6.34 -11.29 9.42
CA ASN A 170 5.82 -12.59 9.00
C ASN A 170 6.81 -13.76 9.19
N ARG A 171 7.85 -13.58 10.03
CA ARG A 171 8.87 -14.56 10.50
C ARG A 171 10.09 -14.80 9.63
#